data_AF-A0A6G9REV8-F1
#
_entry.id   AF-A0A6G9REV8-F1
#
_cell.length_a   1.000
_cell.length_b   1.000
_cell.length_c   1.000
_cell.angle_alpha   90.00
_cell.angle_beta   90.00
_cell.angle_gamma   90.00
#
_symmetry.space_group_name_H-M   'P 1'
#
loop_
_entity.id
_entity.type
_entity.pdbx_description
1 polymer ?
#
loop_
_entity_poly.entity_id
_entity_poly.type
_entity_poly.pdbx_seq_one_letter_code
_entity_poly.pdbx_strand_id
1 'polypeptide(L)'
;MKKIVLTLLLASSFSMAHAGEYTKQNGALSLSTGNGTAEFNINASHGNASGVCNMEGVAKSVGVGAGQRNRWVYSDSTSACVAVISELKDGSVNVMTRSCESYCGVSAVGSMDGQYQYN
;
A
#
# COMPACT_ATOMS: atom_id res chain seq x y z
N MET A 1 -17.90 6.65 58.37
CA MET A 1 -16.61 6.72 57.64
C MET A 1 -16.71 5.85 56.40
N LYS A 2 -16.85 6.42 55.19
CA LYS A 2 -16.88 5.67 53.92
C LYS A 2 -15.64 6.02 53.11
N LYS A 3 -14.72 5.07 52.96
CA LYS A 3 -13.56 5.19 52.07
C LYS A 3 -14.05 4.88 50.65
N ILE A 4 -14.15 5.90 49.79
CA ILE A 4 -14.44 5.72 48.37
C ILE A 4 -13.08 5.57 47.69
N VAL A 5 -12.75 4.35 47.29
CA VAL A 5 -11.56 4.06 46.47
C VAL A 5 -11.95 4.33 45.03
N LEU A 6 -11.35 5.36 44.43
CA LEU A 6 -11.59 5.74 43.04
C LEU A 6 -10.59 4.99 42.15
N THR A 7 -11.06 3.97 41.45
CA THR A 7 -10.25 3.19 40.50
C THR A 7 -10.12 3.96 39.19
N LEU A 8 -8.92 4.43 38.84
CA LEU A 8 -8.64 5.11 37.59
C LEU A 8 -8.43 4.07 36.47
N LEU A 9 -9.45 3.84 35.63
CA LEU A 9 -9.28 3.06 34.39
C LEU A 9 -8.54 3.91 33.36
N LEU A 10 -7.25 3.63 33.14
CA LEU A 10 -6.54 4.12 31.96
C LEU A 10 -7.04 3.35 30.74
N ALA A 11 -8.01 3.93 30.02
CA ALA A 11 -8.37 3.48 28.68
C ALA A 11 -7.26 3.94 27.71
N SER A 12 -6.20 3.14 27.60
CA SER A 12 -5.18 3.31 26.56
C SER A 12 -5.84 3.08 25.20
N SER A 13 -6.13 4.17 24.49
CA SER A 13 -6.66 4.15 23.14
C SER A 13 -5.51 3.80 22.19
N PHE A 14 -5.24 2.50 22.03
CA PHE A 14 -4.37 2.03 20.96
C PHE A 14 -5.09 2.31 19.64
N SER A 15 -4.65 3.33 18.90
CA SER A 15 -4.99 3.45 17.49
C SER A 15 -4.37 2.26 16.78
N MET A 16 -5.15 1.21 16.52
CA MET A 16 -4.72 0.15 15.62
C MET A 16 -4.53 0.81 14.25
N ALA A 17 -3.28 1.04 13.87
CA ALA A 17 -2.93 1.35 12.50
C ALA A 17 -3.25 0.08 11.68
N HIS A 18 -4.48 0.00 11.18
CA HIS A 18 -4.89 -1.09 10.31
C HIS A 18 -4.33 -0.82 8.92
N ALA A 19 -3.51 -1.75 8.42
CA ALA A 19 -3.20 -1.80 7.01
C ALA A 19 -4.47 -2.21 6.25
N GLY A 20 -4.82 -1.45 5.22
CA GLY A 20 -5.86 -1.85 4.28
C GLY A 20 -5.30 -2.95 3.38
N GLU A 21 -6.07 -4.02 3.22
CA GLU A 21 -5.73 -5.13 2.33
C GLU A 21 -6.57 -5.03 1.06
N TYR A 22 -5.89 -5.15 -0.08
CA TYR A 22 -6.50 -5.00 -1.39
C TYR A 22 -6.04 -6.12 -2.31
N THR A 23 -6.93 -6.57 -3.19
CA THR A 23 -6.65 -7.65 -4.12
C THR A 23 -7.05 -7.31 -5.54
N LYS A 24 -6.33 -7.88 -6.49
CA LYS A 24 -6.74 -8.01 -7.89
C LYS A 24 -6.47 -9.44 -8.32
N GLN A 25 -6.86 -9.78 -9.55
CA GLN A 25 -6.44 -11.06 -10.12
C GLN A 25 -4.91 -11.16 -10.09
N ASN A 26 -4.40 -12.22 -9.45
CA ASN A 26 -2.98 -12.51 -9.28
C ASN A 26 -2.17 -11.41 -8.58
N GLY A 27 -2.80 -10.63 -7.69
CA GLY A 27 -2.08 -9.63 -6.90
C GLY A 27 -2.75 -9.30 -5.57
N ALA A 28 -1.92 -9.06 -4.55
CA ALA A 28 -2.31 -8.55 -3.26
C ALA A 28 -1.48 -7.29 -2.93
N LEU A 29 -2.11 -6.34 -2.26
CA LEU A 29 -1.52 -5.08 -1.78
C LEU A 29 -1.97 -4.87 -0.33
N SER A 30 -1.00 -4.74 0.57
CA SER A 30 -1.20 -4.21 1.90
C SER A 30 -0.75 -2.75 1.94
N LEU A 31 -1.54 -1.87 2.56
CA LEU A 31 -1.28 -0.43 2.62
C LEU A 31 -1.57 0.12 4.02
N SER A 32 -0.53 0.53 4.73
CA SER A 32 -0.63 1.23 6.01
C SER A 32 -0.32 2.71 5.83
N THR A 33 -1.32 3.57 6.03
CA THR A 33 -1.17 5.01 5.82
C THR A 33 -0.72 5.71 7.10
N GLY A 34 0.26 6.60 6.96
CA GLY A 34 0.78 7.44 8.04
C GLY A 34 0.78 8.91 7.63
N ASN A 35 1.33 9.77 8.48
CA ASN A 35 1.37 11.21 8.21
C ASN A 35 2.29 11.53 7.00
N GLY A 36 1.69 11.66 5.81
CA GLY A 36 2.39 11.99 4.57
C GLY A 36 3.10 10.81 3.89
N THR A 37 2.94 9.59 4.40
CA THR A 37 3.56 8.37 3.85
C THR A 37 2.56 7.23 3.78
N ALA A 38 2.86 6.23 2.96
CA ALA A 38 2.19 4.94 3.01
C ALA A 38 3.23 3.83 2.97
N GLU A 39 3.27 3.02 4.03
CA GLU A 39 3.99 1.75 4.02
C GLU A 39 3.16 0.76 3.22
N PHE A 40 3.80 0.04 2.31
CA PHE A 40 3.12 -0.88 1.41
C PHE A 40 3.90 -2.18 1.23
N ASN A 41 3.16 -3.23 0.92
CA ASN A 41 3.70 -4.49 0.38
C ASN A 41 2.79 -4.97 -0.75
N ILE A 42 3.35 -5.16 -1.94
CA ILE A 42 2.66 -5.65 -3.12
C ILE A 42 3.31 -6.96 -3.53
N ASN A 43 2.49 -7.99 -3.68
CA ASN A 43 2.87 -9.24 -4.31
C ASN A 43 1.98 -9.46 -5.53
N ALA A 44 2.55 -9.56 -6.72
CA ALA A 44 1.78 -9.78 -7.94
C ALA A 44 2.51 -10.65 -8.95
N SER A 45 1.74 -11.31 -9.82
CA SER A 45 2.26 -12.20 -10.86
C SER A 45 1.41 -12.17 -12.12
N HIS A 46 1.97 -12.67 -13.22
CA HIS A 46 1.21 -12.89 -14.45
C HIS A 46 0.44 -14.22 -14.37
N GLY A 47 -0.78 -14.24 -14.94
CA GLY A 47 -1.60 -15.41 -15.27
C GLY A 47 -1.45 -16.67 -14.38
N ASN A 48 -0.46 -17.49 -14.69
CA ASN A 48 -0.15 -18.79 -14.09
C ASN A 48 0.83 -18.74 -12.90
N ALA A 49 0.92 -17.60 -12.21
CA ALA A 49 1.91 -17.32 -11.17
C ALA A 49 3.38 -17.36 -11.66
N SER A 50 3.61 -17.23 -12.97
CA SER A 50 4.95 -16.93 -13.50
C SER A 50 5.24 -15.43 -13.39
N GLY A 51 6.52 -15.08 -13.26
CA GLY A 51 6.92 -13.67 -13.13
C GLY A 51 6.33 -13.01 -11.89
N VAL A 52 6.51 -13.63 -10.71
CA VAL A 52 6.16 -13.02 -9.43
C VAL A 52 7.09 -11.83 -9.17
N CYS A 53 6.53 -10.69 -8.81
CA CYS A 53 7.26 -9.57 -8.22
C CYS A 53 6.70 -9.26 -6.84
N ASN A 54 7.62 -9.10 -5.87
CA ASN A 54 7.30 -8.59 -4.55
C ASN A 54 7.99 -7.25 -4.34
N MET A 55 7.22 -6.23 -3.98
CA MET A 55 7.74 -4.90 -3.70
C MET A 55 7.15 -4.37 -2.40
N GLU A 56 8.03 -3.97 -1.50
CA GLU A 56 7.67 -3.35 -0.24
C GLU A 56 8.48 -2.07 -0.04
N GLY A 57 7.95 -1.16 0.78
CA GLY A 57 8.66 0.06 1.11
C GLY A 57 7.74 1.15 1.65
N VAL A 58 8.28 2.36 1.72
CA VAL A 58 7.55 3.55 2.19
C VAL A 58 7.42 4.54 1.04
N ALA A 59 6.19 4.69 0.54
CA ALA A 59 5.85 5.65 -0.50
C ALA A 59 5.57 7.03 0.12
N LYS A 60 6.00 8.10 -0.56
CA LYS A 60 5.80 9.49 -0.10
C LYS A 60 4.58 10.11 -0.78
N SER A 61 3.80 10.89 -0.02
CA SER A 61 2.63 11.58 -0.57
C SER A 61 3.04 12.58 -1.64
N VAL A 62 2.22 12.67 -2.69
CA VAL A 62 2.34 13.64 -3.78
C VAL A 62 0.97 14.23 -4.08
N GLY A 63 0.93 15.27 -4.93
CA GLY A 63 -0.33 15.86 -5.38
C GLY A 63 -1.29 14.84 -5.99
N VAL A 64 -2.55 14.86 -5.54
CA VAL A 64 -3.60 13.97 -6.04
C VAL A 64 -4.08 14.39 -7.42
N GLY A 65 -4.39 13.41 -8.27
CA GLY A 65 -5.05 13.63 -9.55
C GLY A 65 -6.58 13.68 -9.42
N ALA A 66 -7.27 13.94 -10.54
CA ALA A 66 -8.72 13.86 -10.59
C ALA A 66 -9.20 12.44 -10.21
N GLY A 67 -10.22 12.35 -9.34
CA GLY A 67 -10.80 11.08 -8.90
C GLY A 67 -10.02 10.34 -7.79
N GLN A 68 -8.88 10.89 -7.34
CA GLN A 68 -8.04 10.28 -6.30
C GLN A 68 -8.32 10.92 -4.93
N ARG A 69 -8.32 10.11 -3.87
CA ARG A 69 -8.33 10.55 -2.47
C ARG A 69 -6.93 10.82 -1.98
N ASN A 70 -6.03 9.89 -2.26
CA ASN A 70 -4.64 9.93 -1.86
C ASN A 70 -3.75 9.43 -3.00
N ARG A 71 -2.52 9.90 -3.03
CA ARG A 71 -1.51 9.44 -3.99
C ARG A 71 -0.14 9.44 -3.32
N TRP A 72 0.58 8.34 -3.51
CA TRP A 72 1.95 8.18 -3.04
C TRP A 72 2.85 7.66 -4.16
N VAL A 73 4.13 7.98 -4.05
CA VAL A 73 5.18 7.52 -4.97
C VAL A 73 6.31 6.87 -4.18
N TYR A 74 6.63 5.65 -4.56
CA TYR A 74 7.85 4.95 -4.17
C TYR A 74 8.84 5.00 -5.33
N SER A 75 10.13 5.16 -5.02
CA SER A 75 11.21 5.10 -5.99
C SER A 75 12.37 4.35 -5.37
N ASP A 76 12.75 3.25 -6.01
CA ASP A 76 13.94 2.50 -5.67
C ASP A 76 15.16 3.10 -6.39
N SER A 77 16.12 3.60 -5.62
CA SER A 77 17.31 4.26 -6.17
C SER A 77 18.27 3.32 -6.89
N THR A 78 18.25 2.03 -6.56
CA THR A 78 19.16 1.02 -7.14
C THR A 78 18.72 0.52 -8.50
N SER A 79 17.42 0.31 -8.69
CA SER A 79 16.84 -0.23 -9.93
C SER A 79 16.17 0.82 -10.82
N ALA A 80 16.05 2.06 -10.32
CA ALA A 80 15.23 3.13 -10.90
C ALA A 80 13.72 2.80 -11.01
N CYS A 81 13.27 1.73 -10.34
CA CYS A 81 11.88 1.33 -10.32
C CYS A 81 11.03 2.33 -9.53
N VAL A 82 9.93 2.76 -10.13
CA VAL A 82 8.98 3.69 -9.53
C VAL A 82 7.62 3.03 -9.44
N ALA A 83 6.98 3.08 -8.28
CA ALA A 83 5.59 2.67 -8.08
C ALA A 83 4.75 3.86 -7.63
N VAL A 84 3.64 4.09 -8.34
CA VAL A 84 2.64 5.11 -8.02
C VAL A 84 1.42 4.40 -7.47
N ILE A 85 1.07 4.68 -6.22
CA ILE A 85 -0.05 4.08 -5.51
C ILE A 85 -1.11 5.17 -5.33
N SER A 86 -2.28 4.98 -5.91
CA SER A 86 -3.37 5.98 -5.90
C SER A 86 -4.62 5.37 -5.30
N GLU A 87 -5.03 5.86 -4.14
CA GLU A 87 -6.33 5.52 -3.58
C GLU A 87 -7.41 6.34 -4.28
N LEU A 88 -8.43 5.67 -4.82
CA LEU A 88 -9.52 6.30 -5.54
C LEU A 88 -10.69 6.63 -4.61
N LYS A 89 -11.60 7.50 -5.07
CA LYS A 89 -12.78 7.91 -4.30
C LYS A 89 -13.77 6.77 -4.00
N ASP A 90 -13.74 5.71 -4.80
CA ASP A 90 -14.53 4.50 -4.58
C ASP A 90 -13.90 3.54 -3.55
N GLY A 91 -12.73 3.87 -3.00
CA GLY A 91 -12.00 3.07 -2.02
C GLY A 91 -11.08 2.02 -2.62
N SER A 92 -11.08 1.84 -3.94
CA SER A 92 -10.10 0.99 -4.62
C SER A 92 -8.72 1.66 -4.68
N VAL A 93 -7.67 0.87 -4.93
CA VAL A 93 -6.29 1.36 -5.07
C VAL A 93 -5.75 1.00 -6.43
N ASN A 94 -5.34 2.02 -7.20
CA ASN A 94 -4.67 1.82 -8.48
C ASN A 94 -3.14 1.89 -8.32
N VAL A 95 -2.44 0.87 -8.80
CA VAL A 95 -0.98 0.80 -8.84
C VAL A 95 -0.50 0.95 -10.28
N MET A 96 0.54 1.76 -10.47
CA MET A 96 1.26 1.87 -11.74
C MET A 96 2.76 1.82 -11.49
N THR A 97 3.49 1.05 -12.29
CA THR A 97 4.93 0.92 -12.19
C THR A 97 5.65 1.44 -13.42
N ARG A 98 6.90 1.87 -13.23
CA ARG A 98 7.79 2.38 -14.29
C ARG A 98 9.21 1.94 -14.02
N SER A 99 9.92 1.50 -15.05
CA SER A 99 11.33 1.15 -14.98
C SER A 99 11.65 0.05 -13.95
N CYS A 100 10.74 -0.93 -13.81
CA CYS A 100 10.84 -1.99 -12.81
C CYS A 100 11.41 -3.32 -13.35
N GLU A 101 11.92 -3.32 -14.58
CA GLU A 101 12.55 -4.47 -15.23
C GLU A 101 13.75 -4.97 -14.43
N SER A 102 14.57 -4.05 -13.90
CA SER A 102 15.76 -4.35 -13.11
C SER A 102 15.43 -4.75 -11.67
N TYR A 103 14.22 -4.42 -11.18
CA TYR A 103 13.77 -4.77 -9.83
C TYR A 103 13.08 -6.15 -9.82
N CYS A 104 12.07 -6.33 -10.68
CA CYS A 104 11.23 -7.52 -10.72
C CYS A 104 11.75 -8.61 -11.68
N GLY A 105 12.71 -8.27 -12.55
CA GLY A 105 13.02 -9.05 -13.73
C GLY A 105 12.02 -8.81 -14.86
N VAL A 106 12.51 -8.92 -16.11
CA VAL A 106 11.74 -8.65 -17.33
C VAL A 106 10.44 -9.46 -17.45
N SER A 107 10.40 -10.67 -16.87
CA SER A 107 9.24 -11.55 -16.89
C SER A 107 8.09 -11.09 -15.99
N ALA A 108 8.34 -10.15 -15.08
CA ALA A 108 7.37 -9.70 -14.07
C ALA A 108 6.99 -8.22 -14.23
N VAL A 109 7.50 -7.56 -15.27
CA VAL A 109 7.21 -6.15 -15.57
C VAL A 109 5.71 -5.96 -15.74
N GLY A 110 5.17 -4.91 -15.12
CA GLY A 110 3.76 -4.58 -15.16
C GLY A 110 2.84 -5.56 -14.40
N SER A 111 3.37 -6.62 -13.77
CA SER A 111 2.52 -7.58 -13.03
C SER A 111 1.77 -6.92 -11.87
N MET A 112 2.36 -5.88 -11.26
CA MET A 112 1.75 -5.08 -10.19
C MET A 112 0.76 -4.02 -10.69
N ASP A 113 0.74 -3.70 -11.98
CA ASP A 113 -0.10 -2.63 -12.50
C ASP A 113 -1.58 -3.02 -12.44
N GLY A 114 -2.44 -2.04 -12.14
CA GLY A 114 -3.89 -2.18 -12.20
C GLY A 114 -4.60 -1.75 -10.93
N GLN A 115 -5.92 -1.98 -10.93
CA GLN A 115 -6.82 -1.59 -9.85
C GLN A 115 -7.05 -2.76 -8.89
N TYR A 116 -6.77 -2.54 -7.62
CA TYR A 116 -6.97 -3.45 -6.51
C TYR A 116 -8.23 -3.04 -5.74
N GLN A 117 -9.08 -4.02 -5.43
CA GLN A 117 -10.30 -3.85 -4.66
C GLN A 117 -10.04 -4.16 -3.19
N TYR A 118 -10.70 -3.46 -2.30
CA TYR A 118 -10.63 -3.74 -0.87
C TYR A 118 -11.12 -5.17 -0.57
N ASN A 119 -10.36 -5.93 0.22
CA ASN A 119 -10.63 -7.33 0.57
C ASN A 119 -11.28 -7.47 1.96
#